data_AF-A0A2W2BXG1-F1
#
_entry.id   AF-A0A2W2BXG1-F1
#
_cell.length_a   1.000
_cell.length_b   1.000
_cell.length_c   1.000
_cell.angle_alpha   90.00
_cell.angle_beta   90.00
_cell.angle_gamma   90.00
#
_symmetry.space_group_name_H-M   'P 1'
#
loop_
_entity.id
_entity.type
_entity.pdbx_description
1 polymer ?
#
loop_
_entity_poly.entity_id
_entity_poly.type
_entity_poly.pdbx_seq_one_letter_code
_entity_poly.pdbx_strand_id
1 'polypeptide(L)'
;MGTKHPRSFHLRLWWPGRNPMPVARRSWAQAYGTRHSRRAAGHEEIGRHLMTRRLLATLAAVATTVLVAAGGAHAGVVATDATPTGPLAAEMADALEQQPGGVQLSDNAMAWDDGEVIVVWPSPGEDASPVGLGDGVRADAVEALGVTELADLGGTVQPRGSTSTCPSGYYCFYTSTNFDGARYQFTSTCSAFPSSYGFDNDATSWVNKHASRNYHAYDTLGGTRLWTMTPGTSDNYVGSSADNRMSYWTCTS
;
A
#
# COMPACT_ATOMS: atom_id res chain seq x y z
N MET A 1 10.83 44.17 -63.39
CA MET A 1 12.09 43.46 -63.09
C MET A 1 12.31 43.53 -61.58
N GLY A 2 12.50 42.38 -60.91
CA GLY A 2 12.83 42.33 -59.48
C GLY A 2 12.07 41.25 -58.70
N THR A 3 12.32 39.97 -59.00
CA THR A 3 11.78 38.84 -58.23
C THR A 3 12.66 38.54 -57.03
N LYS A 4 12.10 38.64 -55.82
CA LYS A 4 12.69 38.23 -54.53
C LYS A 4 12.73 36.70 -54.42
N HIS A 5 13.89 36.14 -54.11
CA HIS A 5 14.02 34.75 -53.65
C HIS A 5 14.03 34.68 -52.11
N PRO A 6 13.29 33.75 -51.48
CA PRO A 6 13.44 33.47 -50.06
C PRO A 6 14.64 32.55 -49.80
N ARG A 7 15.37 32.83 -48.71
CA ARG A 7 16.48 32.02 -48.21
C ARG A 7 15.95 30.92 -47.29
N SER A 8 16.23 29.67 -47.62
CA SER A 8 15.97 28.51 -46.76
C SER A 8 17.00 28.43 -45.63
N PHE A 9 16.53 28.46 -44.39
CA PHE A 9 17.33 28.14 -43.20
C PHE A 9 17.23 26.63 -42.93
N HIS A 10 18.36 25.92 -43.02
CA HIS A 10 18.47 24.54 -42.54
C HIS A 10 18.86 24.54 -41.06
N LEU A 11 17.91 24.27 -40.17
CA LEU A 11 18.22 23.86 -38.79
C LEU A 11 18.67 22.39 -38.81
N ARG A 12 19.95 22.14 -38.49
CA ARG A 12 20.42 20.80 -38.10
C ARG A 12 20.15 20.64 -36.60
N LEU A 13 19.15 19.84 -36.26
CA LEU A 13 18.93 19.34 -34.91
C LEU A 13 19.99 18.26 -34.61
N TRP A 14 20.87 18.53 -33.65
CA TRP A 14 21.82 17.57 -33.10
C TRP A 14 21.15 16.86 -31.93
N TRP A 15 20.91 15.56 -32.07
CA TRP A 15 20.34 14.71 -31.02
C TRP A 15 21.49 13.91 -30.39
N PRO A 16 21.84 14.11 -29.11
CA PRO A 16 22.79 13.23 -28.45
C PRO A 16 22.15 11.86 -28.24
N GLY A 17 22.88 10.82 -28.67
CA GLY A 17 22.42 9.44 -28.71
C GLY A 17 22.02 8.89 -27.34
N ARG A 18 20.84 8.26 -27.32
CA ARG A 18 20.45 7.35 -26.24
C ARG A 18 21.20 6.03 -26.43
N ASN A 19 22.12 5.73 -25.51
CA ASN A 19 22.59 4.37 -25.32
C ASN A 19 21.44 3.55 -24.72
N PRO A 20 21.03 2.42 -25.34
CA PRO A 20 20.14 1.48 -24.67
C PRO A 20 20.90 0.82 -23.51
N MET A 21 20.47 1.12 -22.29
CA MET A 21 20.88 0.35 -21.11
C MET A 21 20.35 -1.09 -21.25
N PRO A 22 21.16 -2.12 -20.94
CA PRO A 22 20.67 -3.49 -20.89
C PRO A 22 19.66 -3.63 -19.76
N VAL A 23 18.46 -4.08 -20.12
CA VAL A 23 17.41 -4.48 -19.17
C VAL A 23 17.92 -5.70 -18.42
N ALA A 24 18.44 -5.48 -17.21
CA ALA A 24 18.77 -6.54 -16.28
C ALA A 24 17.45 -7.15 -15.76
N ARG A 25 16.94 -8.16 -16.46
CA ARG A 25 15.93 -9.07 -15.94
C ARG A 25 16.49 -9.75 -14.68
N ARG A 26 16.14 -9.26 -13.49
CA ARG A 26 16.36 -10.00 -12.24
C ARG A 26 15.30 -11.09 -12.16
N SER A 27 15.69 -12.28 -12.59
CA SER A 27 15.06 -13.55 -12.25
C SER A 27 15.14 -13.72 -10.73
N TRP A 28 13.99 -13.70 -10.05
CA TRP A 28 13.87 -14.19 -8.68
C TRP A 28 13.64 -15.70 -8.73
N ALA A 29 14.72 -16.45 -8.95
CA ALA A 29 14.72 -17.90 -8.80
C ALA A 29 15.98 -18.34 -8.02
N GLN A 30 15.72 -19.00 -6.89
CA GLN A 30 16.61 -19.93 -6.20
C GLN A 30 17.88 -19.37 -5.52
N ALA A 31 17.80 -19.26 -4.19
CA ALA A 31 18.95 -19.47 -3.32
C ALA A 31 18.52 -20.08 -1.95
N TYR A 32 17.91 -21.27 -1.97
CA TYR A 32 17.88 -22.14 -0.80
C TYR A 32 19.25 -22.80 -0.65
N GLY A 33 20.16 -22.11 0.03
CA GLY A 33 21.45 -22.66 0.45
C GLY A 33 21.27 -23.60 1.64
N THR A 34 21.27 -24.90 1.35
CA THR A 34 21.46 -25.99 2.31
C THR A 34 22.77 -25.80 3.08
N ARG A 35 22.70 -25.41 4.36
CA ARG A 35 23.87 -25.39 5.23
C ARG A 35 23.88 -26.65 6.11
N HIS A 36 24.88 -27.48 5.82
CA HIS A 36 25.21 -28.73 6.49
C HIS A 36 25.36 -28.60 8.01
N SER A 37 24.60 -29.47 8.69
CA SER A 37 24.98 -30.26 9.86
C SER A 37 26.46 -30.17 10.31
N ARG A 38 26.68 -29.66 11.52
CA ARG A 38 27.72 -30.21 12.42
C ARG A 38 27.15 -30.42 13.81
N ARG A 39 27.25 -31.68 14.21
CA ARG A 39 27.06 -32.27 15.53
C ARG A 39 27.78 -31.52 16.66
N ALA A 40 27.06 -31.30 17.75
CA ALA A 40 27.50 -31.58 19.11
C ALA A 40 26.21 -32.02 19.85
N ALA A 41 25.94 -33.32 20.03
CA ALA A 41 26.48 -34.19 21.07
C ALA A 41 26.40 -33.53 22.45
N GLY A 42 25.36 -33.88 23.20
CA GLY A 42 25.31 -33.58 24.63
C GLY A 42 23.91 -33.65 25.24
N HIS A 43 23.68 -34.77 25.92
CA HIS A 43 22.78 -34.92 27.07
C HIS A 43 21.35 -35.44 26.84
N GLU A 44 21.23 -36.74 27.12
CA GLU A 44 20.05 -37.41 27.65
C GLU A 44 19.36 -36.57 28.74
N GLU A 45 18.04 -36.45 28.68
CA GLU A 45 17.26 -36.88 29.84
C GLU A 45 15.90 -37.46 29.42
N ILE A 46 15.64 -38.59 30.08
CA ILE A 46 14.54 -39.52 29.94
C ILE A 46 13.28 -38.91 30.54
N GLY A 47 12.18 -38.88 29.78
CA GLY A 47 10.90 -38.37 30.29
C GLY A 47 9.70 -38.94 29.55
N ARG A 48 9.46 -40.24 29.72
CA ARG A 48 8.22 -40.91 29.31
C ARG A 48 7.03 -40.28 30.03
N HIS A 49 6.13 -39.63 29.30
CA HIS A 49 4.73 -39.58 29.69
C HIS A 49 3.83 -39.95 28.52
N LEU A 50 3.58 -41.27 28.46
CA LEU A 50 2.34 -41.86 27.97
C LEU A 50 1.15 -41.08 28.56
N MET A 51 0.26 -40.56 27.72
CA MET A 51 -1.18 -40.57 28.00
C MET A 51 -1.98 -40.30 26.73
N THR A 52 -2.21 -41.40 26.02
CA THR A 52 -3.39 -41.66 25.20
C THR A 52 -4.66 -41.30 25.97
N ARG A 53 -5.54 -40.49 25.39
CA ARG A 53 -7.00 -40.60 25.63
C ARG A 53 -7.79 -40.05 24.44
N ARG A 54 -8.29 -41.00 23.66
CA ARG A 54 -9.42 -40.84 22.73
C ARG A 54 -10.66 -40.45 23.53
N LEU A 55 -11.50 -39.58 22.99
CA LEU A 55 -12.96 -39.64 23.20
C LEU A 55 -13.69 -39.04 21.99
N LEU A 56 -14.69 -39.80 21.54
CA LEU A 56 -15.57 -39.63 20.38
C LEU A 56 -16.91 -39.01 20.80
N ALA A 57 -17.64 -38.52 19.78
CA ALA A 57 -19.10 -38.29 19.71
C ALA A 57 -19.63 -37.03 20.44
N THR A 58 -20.65 -36.30 19.98
CA THR A 58 -21.89 -36.71 19.29
C THR A 58 -22.58 -35.49 18.63
N LEU A 59 -23.33 -35.74 17.55
CA LEU A 59 -24.23 -34.83 16.82
C LEU A 59 -25.38 -34.27 17.68
N ALA A 60 -25.78 -33.01 17.42
CA ALA A 60 -27.16 -32.55 17.54
C ALA A 60 -27.43 -31.44 16.51
N ALA A 61 -28.21 -31.79 15.48
CA ALA A 61 -28.80 -30.85 14.54
C ALA A 61 -30.00 -30.16 15.21
N VAL A 62 -29.99 -28.83 15.28
CA VAL A 62 -31.18 -28.02 15.57
C VAL A 62 -31.38 -27.07 14.43
N ALA A 63 -32.49 -27.28 13.73
CA ALA A 63 -32.98 -26.46 12.65
C ALA A 63 -33.83 -25.28 13.17
N THR A 64 -33.89 -24.26 12.31
CA THR A 64 -34.92 -23.21 12.20
C THR A 64 -34.92 -22.05 13.21
N THR A 65 -34.52 -20.88 12.71
CA THR A 65 -35.36 -19.67 12.74
C THR A 65 -35.07 -18.77 11.53
N VAL A 66 -36.15 -18.27 10.95
CA VAL A 66 -36.24 -17.47 9.74
C VAL A 66 -35.59 -16.09 9.94
N LEU A 67 -34.68 -15.72 9.04
CA LEU A 67 -34.14 -14.37 8.92
C LEU A 67 -35.25 -13.41 8.46
N VAL A 68 -35.69 -12.53 9.35
CA VAL A 68 -36.33 -11.26 8.96
C VAL A 68 -35.23 -10.20 8.97
N ALA A 69 -34.51 -10.09 7.85
CA ALA A 69 -33.67 -8.93 7.62
C ALA A 69 -34.59 -7.80 7.15
N ALA A 70 -34.95 -6.90 8.06
CA ALA A 70 -35.38 -5.56 7.70
C ALA A 70 -34.18 -4.89 7.01
N GLY A 71 -34.12 -5.05 5.69
CA GLY A 71 -33.11 -4.46 4.83
C GLY A 71 -33.26 -2.94 4.87
N GLY A 72 -32.55 -2.30 5.79
CA GLY A 72 -32.09 -0.94 5.56
C GLY A 72 -31.30 -0.98 4.25
N ALA A 73 -31.81 -0.32 3.23
CA ALA A 73 -31.16 -0.18 1.94
C ALA A 73 -29.90 0.69 2.12
N HIS A 74 -28.85 0.12 2.69
CA HIS A 74 -27.52 0.50 2.30
C HIS A 74 -27.39 -0.02 0.88
N ALA A 75 -27.57 0.87 -0.09
CA ALA A 75 -27.14 0.64 -1.45
C ALA A 75 -25.63 0.41 -1.38
N GLY A 76 -25.24 -0.83 -1.07
CA GLY A 76 -23.86 -1.26 -1.14
C GLY A 76 -23.46 -1.00 -2.57
N VAL A 77 -22.56 -0.05 -2.74
CA VAL A 77 -21.96 0.25 -4.03
C VAL A 77 -21.35 -1.07 -4.45
N VAL A 78 -22.01 -1.78 -5.37
CA VAL A 78 -21.52 -3.06 -5.85
C VAL A 78 -20.22 -2.70 -6.54
N ALA A 79 -19.09 -3.03 -5.92
CA ALA A 79 -17.79 -2.97 -6.56
C ALA A 79 -17.92 -3.84 -7.81
N THR A 80 -18.16 -3.20 -8.96
CA THR A 80 -18.18 -3.91 -10.22
C THR A 80 -16.77 -4.43 -10.42
N ASP A 81 -16.62 -5.70 -10.82
CA ASP A 81 -15.35 -6.35 -11.21
C ASP A 81 -14.73 -5.70 -12.46
N ALA A 82 -14.61 -4.37 -12.46
CA ALA A 82 -14.01 -3.61 -13.51
C ALA A 82 -12.50 -3.87 -13.45
N THR A 83 -11.98 -4.48 -14.52
CA THR A 83 -10.54 -4.62 -14.70
C THR A 83 -9.87 -3.25 -14.58
N PRO A 84 -8.82 -3.10 -13.75
CA PRO A 84 -8.11 -1.83 -13.66
C PRO A 84 -7.63 -1.32 -15.01
N THR A 85 -7.60 -0.01 -15.19
CA THR A 85 -7.12 0.63 -16.42
C THR A 85 -6.02 1.65 -16.13
N GLY A 86 -5.34 2.13 -17.18
CA GLY A 86 -4.28 3.12 -17.06
C GLY A 86 -2.87 2.51 -17.05
N PRO A 87 -1.83 3.33 -16.87
CA PRO A 87 -0.43 2.89 -16.94
C PRO A 87 -0.02 1.88 -15.87
N LEU A 88 -0.73 1.83 -14.73
CA LEU A 88 -0.48 0.92 -13.60
C LEU A 88 -1.52 -0.20 -13.48
N ALA A 89 -2.26 -0.49 -14.57
CA ALA A 89 -3.35 -1.47 -14.54
C ALA A 89 -2.90 -2.87 -14.11
N ALA A 90 -1.69 -3.28 -14.48
CA ALA A 90 -1.15 -4.59 -14.11
C ALA A 90 -0.86 -4.67 -12.60
N GLU A 91 -0.19 -3.65 -12.06
CA GLU A 91 0.12 -3.55 -10.63
C GLU A 91 -1.16 -3.49 -9.78
N MET A 92 -2.18 -2.74 -10.24
CA MET A 92 -3.49 -2.69 -9.58
C MET A 92 -4.24 -4.02 -9.66
N ALA A 93 -4.13 -4.75 -10.77
CA ALA A 93 -4.72 -6.07 -10.90
C ALA A 93 -4.04 -7.07 -9.95
N ASP A 94 -2.72 -7.03 -9.82
CA ASP A 94 -1.96 -7.85 -8.88
C ASP A 94 -2.33 -7.51 -7.42
N ALA A 95 -2.59 -6.23 -7.13
CA ALA A 95 -3.08 -5.80 -5.83
C ALA A 95 -4.49 -6.36 -5.54
N LEU A 96 -5.40 -6.35 -6.53
CA LEU A 96 -6.73 -6.94 -6.40
C LEU A 96 -6.72 -8.47 -6.24
N GLU A 97 -5.77 -9.16 -6.87
CA GLU A 97 -5.62 -10.61 -6.68
C GLU A 97 -5.19 -10.94 -5.25
N GLN A 98 -4.30 -10.13 -4.67
CA GLN A 98 -3.86 -10.28 -3.28
C GLN A 98 -4.93 -9.82 -2.29
N GLN A 99 -5.70 -8.77 -2.63
CA GLN A 99 -6.71 -8.13 -1.81
C GLN A 99 -7.97 -7.82 -2.62
N PRO A 100 -8.91 -8.78 -2.68
CA PRO A 100 -10.16 -8.58 -3.38
C PRO A 100 -10.99 -7.47 -2.72
N GLY A 101 -11.83 -6.81 -3.51
CA GLY A 101 -12.76 -5.77 -3.05
C GLY A 101 -12.24 -4.34 -3.16
N GLY A 102 -11.04 -4.13 -3.73
CA GLY A 102 -10.54 -2.79 -4.01
C GLY A 102 -11.31 -2.09 -5.13
N VAL A 103 -11.42 -0.77 -5.05
CA VAL A 103 -12.02 0.09 -6.07
C VAL A 103 -10.95 1.02 -6.62
N GLN A 104 -10.76 1.02 -7.94
CA GLN A 104 -9.85 1.97 -8.57
C GLN A 104 -10.44 3.39 -8.49
N LEU A 105 -9.67 4.34 -7.97
CA LEU A 105 -10.05 5.76 -7.87
C LEU A 105 -9.47 6.61 -8.99
N SER A 106 -8.31 6.22 -9.53
CA SER A 106 -7.58 6.95 -10.57
C SER A 106 -6.57 6.02 -11.26
N ASP A 107 -5.77 6.53 -12.21
CA ASP A 107 -4.67 5.77 -12.81
C ASP A 107 -3.54 5.42 -11.82
N ASN A 108 -3.52 6.08 -10.65
CA ASN A 108 -2.50 5.92 -9.61
C ASN A 108 -3.04 5.44 -8.27
N ALA A 109 -4.36 5.34 -8.08
CA ALA A 109 -4.92 5.12 -6.75
C ALA A 109 -6.02 4.06 -6.70
N MET A 110 -6.03 3.33 -5.59
CA MET A 110 -7.06 2.37 -5.23
C MET A 110 -7.52 2.57 -3.79
N ALA A 111 -8.78 2.23 -3.53
CA ALA A 111 -9.40 2.28 -2.22
C ALA A 111 -9.88 0.90 -1.78
N TRP A 112 -9.82 0.63 -0.48
CA TRP A 112 -10.50 -0.46 0.22
C TRP A 112 -11.27 0.11 1.40
N ASP A 113 -12.06 -0.76 2.05
CA ASP A 113 -12.79 -0.44 3.27
C ASP A 113 -13.62 0.84 3.12
N ASP A 114 -14.43 0.92 2.06
CA ASP A 114 -15.28 2.08 1.74
C ASP A 114 -14.52 3.43 1.67
N GLY A 115 -13.25 3.41 1.25
CA GLY A 115 -12.42 4.61 1.13
C GLY A 115 -11.66 4.98 2.40
N GLU A 116 -11.79 4.20 3.48
CA GLU A 116 -11.00 4.41 4.70
C GLU A 116 -9.50 4.12 4.49
N VAL A 117 -9.18 3.23 3.53
CA VAL A 117 -7.82 2.90 3.15
C VAL A 117 -7.61 3.20 1.68
N ILE A 118 -6.61 4.02 1.38
CA ILE A 118 -6.26 4.37 0.01
C ILE A 118 -4.77 4.15 -0.18
N VAL A 119 -4.41 3.53 -1.30
CA VAL A 119 -3.04 3.48 -1.77
C VAL A 119 -2.90 4.38 -3.00
N VAL A 120 -1.78 5.09 -3.09
CA VAL A 120 -1.42 5.89 -4.25
C VAL A 120 -0.01 5.53 -4.70
N TRP A 121 0.14 4.99 -5.89
CA TRP A 121 1.41 4.58 -6.47
C TRP A 121 2.07 5.71 -7.29
N PRO A 122 3.42 5.78 -7.33
CA PRO A 122 4.14 6.64 -8.26
C PRO A 122 3.78 6.36 -9.71
N SER A 123 3.70 7.40 -10.53
CA SER A 123 3.57 7.22 -11.98
C SER A 123 4.83 6.54 -12.55
N PRO A 124 4.73 5.82 -13.68
CA PRO A 124 5.90 5.16 -14.28
C PRO A 124 7.07 6.13 -14.53
N GLY A 125 8.23 5.82 -13.93
CA GLY A 125 9.44 6.64 -14.04
C GLY A 125 9.59 7.74 -12.98
N GLU A 126 8.64 7.83 -12.04
CA GLU A 126 8.69 8.76 -10.91
C GLU A 126 9.02 8.03 -9.61
N ASP A 127 9.74 8.70 -8.72
CA ASP A 127 10.16 8.11 -7.44
C ASP A 127 9.09 8.23 -6.36
N ALA A 128 8.17 9.20 -6.46
CA ALA A 128 7.14 9.45 -5.45
C ALA A 128 5.72 9.43 -6.02
N SER A 129 4.78 9.02 -5.18
CA SER A 129 3.35 9.15 -5.45
C SER A 129 2.94 10.60 -5.75
N PRO A 130 1.95 10.82 -6.64
CA PRO A 130 1.40 12.14 -6.88
C PRO A 130 0.70 12.71 -5.64
N VAL A 131 0.54 14.03 -5.64
CA VAL A 131 -0.32 14.72 -4.67
C VAL A 131 -1.77 14.37 -4.99
N GLY A 132 -2.59 14.12 -3.95
CA GLY A 132 -3.96 13.65 -4.15
C GLY A 132 -3.99 12.24 -4.73
N LEU A 133 -4.88 12.01 -5.71
CA LEU A 133 -5.10 10.69 -6.32
C LEU A 133 -4.31 10.46 -7.62
N GLY A 134 -3.66 11.48 -8.21
CA GLY A 134 -2.97 11.36 -9.51
C GLY A 134 -3.87 11.60 -10.72
N ASP A 135 -3.44 11.12 -11.89
CA ASP A 135 -4.14 11.34 -13.16
C ASP A 135 -5.33 10.38 -13.34
N GLY A 136 -6.26 10.72 -14.22
CA GLY A 136 -7.36 9.82 -14.59
C GLY A 136 -8.36 9.55 -13.46
N VAL A 137 -8.60 10.52 -12.57
CA VAL A 137 -9.54 10.39 -11.45
C VAL A 137 -10.94 10.01 -11.93
N ARG A 138 -11.49 8.95 -11.33
CA ARG A 138 -12.82 8.38 -11.56
C ARG A 138 -13.81 9.05 -10.63
N ALA A 139 -14.41 10.16 -11.10
CA ALA A 139 -15.26 11.02 -10.28
C ALA A 139 -16.45 10.29 -9.66
N ASP A 140 -17.03 9.33 -10.38
CA ASP A 140 -18.13 8.47 -9.91
C ASP A 140 -17.71 7.60 -8.72
N ALA A 141 -16.55 6.94 -8.80
CA ALA A 141 -16.02 6.12 -7.70
C ALA A 141 -15.64 6.98 -6.49
N VAL A 142 -15.02 8.13 -6.73
CA VAL A 142 -14.62 9.09 -5.69
C VAL A 142 -15.84 9.66 -4.96
N GLU A 143 -16.90 10.03 -5.69
CA GLU A 143 -18.15 10.51 -5.12
C GLU A 143 -18.85 9.40 -4.33
N ALA A 144 -18.92 8.19 -4.88
CA ALA A 144 -19.56 7.04 -4.23
C ALA A 144 -18.91 6.66 -2.89
N LEU A 145 -17.58 6.82 -2.78
CA LEU A 145 -16.81 6.55 -1.57
C LEU A 145 -16.67 7.77 -0.64
N GLY A 146 -17.17 8.95 -1.05
CA GLY A 146 -17.08 10.17 -0.23
C GLY A 146 -15.67 10.71 -0.05
N VAL A 147 -14.76 10.45 -1.00
CA VAL A 147 -13.33 10.84 -0.93
C VAL A 147 -12.99 12.00 -1.87
N THR A 148 -13.97 12.85 -2.18
CA THR A 148 -13.86 13.98 -3.12
C THR A 148 -12.76 14.96 -2.78
N GLU A 149 -12.53 15.23 -1.48
CA GLU A 149 -11.46 16.13 -1.04
C GLU A 149 -10.07 15.69 -1.52
N LEU A 150 -9.84 14.38 -1.69
CA LEU A 150 -8.56 13.86 -2.17
C LEU A 150 -8.34 14.09 -3.66
N ALA A 151 -9.41 14.08 -4.45
CA ALA A 151 -9.35 14.36 -5.88
C ALA A 151 -8.94 15.82 -6.13
N ASP A 152 -9.43 16.75 -5.30
CA ASP A 152 -9.16 18.18 -5.44
C ASP A 152 -7.71 18.58 -5.11
N LEU A 153 -6.98 17.74 -4.35
CA LEU A 153 -5.57 18.01 -4.00
C LEU A 153 -4.63 17.96 -5.21
N GLY A 154 -4.99 17.26 -6.29
CA GLY A 154 -4.14 17.03 -7.47
C GLY A 154 -3.84 18.29 -8.30
N GLY A 155 -4.57 19.39 -8.10
CA GLY A 155 -4.37 20.64 -8.85
C GLY A 155 -3.21 21.52 -8.36
N THR A 156 -2.57 21.17 -7.24
CA THR A 156 -1.50 21.98 -6.65
C THR A 156 -0.13 21.46 -7.04
N VAL A 157 0.74 22.34 -7.54
CA VAL A 157 2.16 22.04 -7.75
C VAL A 157 2.82 21.99 -6.37
N GLN A 158 2.84 20.81 -5.77
CA GLN A 158 3.60 20.54 -4.55
C GLN A 158 4.78 19.64 -4.90
N PRO A 159 5.93 19.80 -4.21
CA PRO A 159 7.04 18.87 -4.37
C PRO A 159 6.56 17.46 -3.97
N ARG A 160 6.75 16.52 -4.89
CA ARG A 160 6.71 15.07 -4.63
C ARG A 160 7.71 14.73 -3.51
N GLY A 161 7.48 13.64 -2.77
CA GLY A 161 8.37 13.28 -1.65
C GLY A 161 8.28 14.27 -0.48
N SER A 162 7.07 14.73 -0.16
CA SER A 162 6.83 15.73 0.88
C SER A 162 5.75 15.27 1.84
N THR A 163 5.85 15.72 3.10
CA THR A 163 4.79 15.52 4.11
C THR A 163 3.47 16.17 3.69
N SER A 164 3.49 17.15 2.79
CA SER A 164 2.29 17.78 2.23
C SER A 164 1.42 16.81 1.42
N THR A 165 1.99 15.72 0.91
CA THR A 165 1.25 14.71 0.15
C THR A 165 0.32 13.86 1.02
N CYS A 166 0.58 13.75 2.34
CA CYS A 166 -0.36 13.15 3.27
C CYS A 166 -1.51 14.13 3.54
N PRO A 167 -2.79 13.78 3.29
CA PRO A 167 -3.91 14.70 3.53
C PRO A 167 -4.14 14.99 5.01
N SER A 168 -4.79 16.11 5.33
CA SER A 168 -5.18 16.42 6.71
C SER A 168 -6.19 15.39 7.23
N GLY A 169 -6.09 15.00 8.50
CA GLY A 169 -6.95 13.98 9.09
C GLY A 169 -6.54 12.53 8.81
N TYR A 170 -5.51 12.33 7.96
CA TYR A 170 -4.96 11.01 7.67
C TYR A 170 -3.66 10.78 8.43
N TYR A 171 -3.29 9.51 8.57
CA TYR A 171 -1.90 9.09 8.74
C TYR A 171 -1.47 8.28 7.52
N CYS A 172 -0.21 8.38 7.17
CA CYS A 172 0.34 7.82 5.94
C CYS A 172 1.63 7.05 6.20
N PHE A 173 1.76 5.90 5.57
CA PHE A 173 3.01 5.16 5.40
C PHE A 173 3.51 5.26 3.97
N TYR A 174 4.83 5.23 3.79
CA TYR A 174 5.48 5.32 2.50
C TYR A 174 6.49 4.19 2.35
N THR A 175 6.57 3.61 1.15
CA THR A 175 7.45 2.46 0.88
C THR A 175 8.90 2.82 0.56
N SER A 176 9.25 4.11 0.68
CA SER A 176 10.61 4.61 0.51
C SER A 176 10.91 5.75 1.51
N THR A 177 12.17 6.14 1.59
CA THR A 177 12.62 7.30 2.36
C THR A 177 12.06 8.60 1.79
N ASN A 178 12.10 9.69 2.55
CA ASN A 178 11.70 11.02 2.09
C ASN A 178 10.27 11.09 1.53
N PHE A 179 9.36 10.25 2.04
CA PHE A 179 7.96 10.21 1.61
C PHE A 179 7.81 9.84 0.11
N ASP A 180 8.78 9.12 -0.44
CA ASP A 180 8.76 8.58 -1.79
C ASP A 180 8.06 7.21 -1.82
N GLY A 181 7.97 6.61 -3.01
CA GLY A 181 7.31 5.33 -3.23
C GLY A 181 5.79 5.43 -3.17
N ALA A 182 5.17 4.28 -2.93
CA ALA A 182 3.73 4.18 -2.75
C ALA A 182 3.32 4.77 -1.40
N ARG A 183 2.24 5.56 -1.39
CA ARG A 183 1.65 6.14 -0.19
C ARG A 183 0.41 5.35 0.20
N TYR A 184 0.45 4.77 1.39
CA TYR A 184 -0.72 4.14 2.03
C TYR A 184 -1.27 5.12 3.06
N GLN A 185 -2.53 5.52 2.91
CA GLN A 185 -3.16 6.53 3.74
C GLN A 185 -4.44 5.99 4.38
N PHE A 186 -4.62 6.33 5.65
CA PHE A 186 -5.68 5.79 6.51
C PHE A 186 -6.33 6.92 7.32
N THR A 187 -7.65 6.89 7.48
CA THR A 187 -8.39 7.89 8.27
C THR A 187 -8.77 7.39 9.66
N SER A 188 -9.38 6.21 9.73
CA SER A 188 -10.06 5.72 10.94
C SER A 188 -9.44 4.44 11.49
N THR A 189 -8.76 3.65 10.65
CA THR A 189 -8.14 2.37 10.98
C THR A 189 -7.22 2.54 12.19
N CYS A 190 -7.56 1.90 13.31
CA CYS A 190 -6.76 2.00 14.52
C CYS A 190 -5.70 0.91 14.61
N SER A 191 -6.01 -0.30 14.14
CA SER A 191 -5.06 -1.42 14.13
C SER A 191 -5.27 -2.32 12.94
N ALA A 192 -4.19 -2.70 12.26
CA ALA A 192 -4.23 -3.67 11.17
C ALA A 192 -2.84 -4.25 10.89
N PHE A 193 -2.79 -5.15 9.92
CA PHE A 193 -1.57 -5.73 9.37
C PHE A 193 -1.29 -5.09 8.01
N PRO A 194 -0.06 -4.66 7.71
CA PRO A 194 0.28 -4.10 6.40
C PRO A 194 0.10 -5.11 5.26
N SER A 195 0.25 -6.40 5.55
CA SER A 195 -0.05 -7.50 4.63
C SER A 195 -1.51 -7.50 4.14
N SER A 196 -2.45 -6.98 4.93
CA SER A 196 -3.85 -6.84 4.52
C SER A 196 -4.05 -5.79 3.43
N TYR A 197 -3.04 -4.95 3.18
CA TYR A 197 -3.04 -3.90 2.16
C TYR A 197 -1.83 -3.98 1.21
N GLY A 198 -1.01 -5.03 1.34
CA GLY A 198 0.00 -5.41 0.32
C GLY A 198 1.33 -4.70 0.49
N PHE A 199 1.65 -4.25 1.71
CA PHE A 199 2.90 -3.55 2.02
C PHE A 199 3.58 -4.10 3.28
N ASP A 200 3.52 -5.41 3.48
CA ASP A 200 4.14 -6.08 4.62
C ASP A 200 5.65 -5.91 4.63
N ASN A 201 6.18 -5.36 5.72
CA ASN A 201 7.59 -5.06 5.86
C ASN A 201 8.15 -4.11 4.77
N ASP A 202 7.34 -3.18 4.25
CA ASP A 202 7.77 -2.25 3.20
C ASP A 202 7.83 -0.78 3.67
N ALA A 203 7.31 -0.46 4.86
CA ALA A 203 7.26 0.93 5.33
C ALA A 203 8.65 1.45 5.76
N THR A 204 9.06 2.58 5.15
CA THR A 204 10.36 3.23 5.38
C THR A 204 10.24 4.65 5.94
N SER A 205 9.14 5.35 5.64
CA SER A 205 8.85 6.68 6.17
C SER A 205 7.36 6.88 6.45
N TRP A 206 7.00 7.88 7.26
CA TRP A 206 5.61 8.09 7.68
C TRP A 206 5.28 9.55 8.01
N VAL A 207 3.98 9.85 7.96
CA VAL A 207 3.41 11.14 8.37
C VAL A 207 2.14 10.89 9.18
N ASN A 208 1.94 11.59 10.29
CA ASN A 208 0.69 11.57 11.04
C ASN A 208 0.07 12.96 11.09
N LYS A 209 -0.95 13.20 10.26
CA LYS A 209 -1.77 14.42 10.27
C LYS A 209 -3.11 14.24 10.98
N HIS A 210 -3.31 13.12 11.67
CA HIS A 210 -4.45 12.97 12.57
C HIS A 210 -4.26 13.87 13.79
N ALA A 211 -5.33 14.53 14.24
CA ALA A 211 -5.23 15.59 15.25
C ALA A 211 -4.96 15.07 16.67
N SER A 212 -5.35 13.83 16.97
CA SER A 212 -5.43 13.35 18.36
C SER A 212 -4.95 11.92 18.61
N ARG A 213 -4.43 11.20 17.60
CA ARG A 213 -4.08 9.78 17.75
C ARG A 213 -2.59 9.56 17.61
N ASN A 214 -2.03 8.80 18.54
CA ASN A 214 -0.72 8.21 18.37
C ASN A 214 -0.88 6.87 17.66
N TYR A 215 -0.01 6.58 16.70
CA TYR A 215 0.07 5.25 16.08
C TYR A 215 1.39 4.60 16.47
N HIS A 216 1.35 3.30 16.72
CA HIS A 216 2.51 2.52 17.16
C HIS A 216 2.72 1.37 16.17
N ALA A 217 3.90 1.34 15.56
CA ALA A 217 4.30 0.29 14.63
C ALA A 217 5.11 -0.78 15.37
N TYR A 218 4.89 -2.04 15.01
CA TYR A 218 5.53 -3.21 15.61
C TYR A 218 6.08 -4.14 14.54
N ASP A 219 7.11 -4.91 14.91
CA ASP A 219 7.69 -5.95 14.05
C ASP A 219 6.78 -7.18 13.89
N THR A 220 5.90 -7.40 14.86
CA THR A 220 4.83 -8.40 14.84
C THR A 220 3.77 -8.03 15.86
N LEU A 221 2.58 -8.64 15.77
CA LEU A 221 1.55 -8.52 16.81
C LEU A 221 2.11 -9.00 18.16
N GLY A 222 2.12 -8.12 19.16
CA GLY A 222 2.69 -8.39 20.49
C GLY A 222 4.23 -8.34 20.54
N GLY A 223 4.88 -7.91 19.46
CA GLY A 223 6.34 -7.83 19.33
C GLY A 223 6.96 -6.54 19.85
N THR A 224 8.15 -6.25 19.34
CA THR A 224 8.90 -5.03 19.67
C THR A 224 8.29 -3.84 18.95
N ARG A 225 8.02 -2.77 19.70
CA ARG A 225 7.63 -1.50 19.08
C ARG A 225 8.81 -0.91 18.31
N LEU A 226 8.60 -0.64 17.03
CA LEU A 226 9.59 -0.08 16.12
C LEU A 226 9.64 1.44 16.23
N TRP A 227 8.49 2.11 16.12
CA TRP A 227 8.37 3.57 16.25
C TRP A 227 6.97 3.98 16.75
N THR A 228 6.84 5.28 17.06
CA THR A 228 5.57 5.93 17.40
C THR A 228 5.37 7.14 16.49
N MET A 229 4.18 7.26 15.91
CA MET A 229 3.73 8.38 15.10
C MET A 229 2.87 9.31 15.95
N THR A 230 3.43 10.39 16.48
CA THR A 230 2.70 11.37 17.29
C THR A 230 1.87 12.32 16.42
N PRO A 231 0.70 12.82 16.86
CA PRO A 231 -0.07 13.80 16.10
C PRO A 231 0.77 14.98 15.58
N GLY A 232 0.61 15.29 14.29
CA GLY A 232 1.29 16.41 13.63
C GLY A 232 2.78 16.20 13.34
N THR A 233 3.29 14.98 13.48
CA THR A 233 4.70 14.66 13.25
C THR A 233 4.91 13.79 12.01
N SER A 234 6.17 13.65 11.60
CA SER A 234 6.59 12.82 10.47
C SER A 234 8.02 12.35 10.69
N ASP A 235 8.38 11.25 10.05
CA ASP A 235 9.76 10.78 9.96
C ASP A 235 10.05 10.41 8.50
N ASN A 236 11.08 11.02 7.91
CA ASN A 236 11.47 10.75 6.53
C ASN A 236 12.29 9.46 6.39
N TYR A 237 12.73 8.86 7.50
CA TYR A 237 13.35 7.55 7.53
C TYR A 237 13.29 6.95 8.94
N VAL A 238 12.54 5.85 9.11
CA VAL A 238 12.35 5.19 10.42
C VAL A 238 13.63 4.61 11.05
N GLY A 239 14.76 4.67 10.33
CA GLY A 239 16.07 4.21 10.76
C GLY A 239 16.32 2.75 10.40
N SER A 240 17.60 2.41 10.22
CA SER A 240 18.01 1.10 9.70
C SER A 240 17.62 -0.10 10.57
N SER A 241 17.37 0.12 11.87
CA SER A 241 16.92 -0.94 12.77
C SER A 241 15.42 -1.26 12.64
N ALA A 242 14.63 -0.39 12.00
CA ALA A 242 13.18 -0.49 11.88
C ALA A 242 12.69 -0.51 10.43
N ASP A 243 13.50 -0.03 9.49
CA ASP A 243 13.21 0.01 8.06
C ASP A 243 12.82 -1.36 7.52
N ASN A 244 11.71 -1.44 6.79
CA ASN A 244 11.20 -2.67 6.21
C ASN A 244 10.99 -3.81 7.23
N ARG A 245 10.45 -3.47 8.41
CA ARG A 245 10.15 -4.46 9.47
C ARG A 245 8.76 -4.39 10.04
N MET A 246 7.97 -3.37 9.72
CA MET A 246 6.62 -3.26 10.29
C MET A 246 5.71 -4.31 9.68
N SER A 247 5.11 -5.13 10.55
CA SER A 247 4.11 -6.12 10.17
C SER A 247 2.79 -5.96 10.95
N TYR A 248 2.72 -5.02 11.89
CA TYR A 248 1.49 -4.69 12.62
C TYR A 248 1.56 -3.24 13.13
N TRP A 249 0.41 -2.58 13.20
CA TRP A 249 0.29 -1.33 13.94
C TRP A 249 -1.00 -1.26 14.76
N THR A 250 -0.99 -0.39 15.76
CA THR A 250 -2.17 -0.03 16.56
C THR A 250 -2.18 1.47 16.87
N CYS A 251 -3.26 1.98 17.47
CA CYS A 251 -3.39 3.38 17.83
C CYS A 251 -3.83 3.56 19.29
N THR A 252 -3.51 4.72 19.86
CA THR A 252 -4.06 5.19 21.13
C THR A 252 -4.56 6.62 20.99
N SER A 253 -5.62 6.94 21.74
CA SER A 253 -6.09 8.31 21.94
C SER A 253 -5.19 9.09 22.89
#